data_AF-A0A956S956-F1
#
_entry.id   AF-A0A956S956-F1
#
_cell.length_a   1.000
_cell.length_b   1.000
_cell.length_c   1.000
_cell.angle_alpha   90.00
_cell.angle_beta   90.00
_cell.angle_gamma   90.00
#
_symmetry.space_group_name_H-M   'P 1'
#
loop_
_entity.id
_entity.type
_entity.pdbx_description
1 polymer ?
#
loop_
_entity_poly.entity_id
_entity_poly.type
_entity_poly.pdbx_seq_one_letter_code
_entity_poly.pdbx_strand_id
1 'polypeptide(L)'
;MVARSNAPQEPRCTAFEGTRRIASGDPATVARATKAVLDRGEDAPVLIFDDRTSQLVEIDFRGTVDDVLARLTRPGTAPRPEEPAPRRGPGRPKLGVVSREITLLPRHWDWLASQPGGASVALRKLVEDARRVSGDRDRVRVAREVTYRFLFAMAGNLP
;
A
#
# COMPACT_ATOMS: atom_id res chain seq x y z
N MET A 1 -25.95 -1.36 8.82
CA MET A 1 -24.63 -0.66 8.87
C MET A 1 -23.56 -1.72 9.09
N VAL A 2 -23.01 -2.29 8.02
CA VAL A 2 -22.12 -3.45 8.09
C VAL A 2 -20.73 -2.98 8.53
N ALA A 3 -20.30 -3.41 9.71
CA ALA A 3 -18.93 -3.28 10.18
C ALA A 3 -18.02 -3.94 9.14
N ARG A 4 -17.21 -3.15 8.42
CA ARG A 4 -16.25 -3.71 7.48
C ARG A 4 -15.10 -4.32 8.29
N SER A 5 -15.04 -5.65 8.26
CA SER A 5 -13.94 -6.47 8.74
C SER A 5 -12.61 -5.94 8.19
N ASN A 6 -11.67 -5.64 9.07
CA ASN A 6 -10.28 -5.31 8.72
C ASN A 6 -9.53 -6.62 8.37
N ALA A 7 -9.99 -7.32 7.34
CA ALA A 7 -9.22 -8.40 6.73
C ALA A 7 -8.07 -7.76 5.92
N PRO A 8 -6.86 -8.34 5.92
CA PRO A 8 -5.82 -7.89 5.00
C PRO A 8 -6.37 -8.05 3.59
N GLN A 9 -6.69 -6.92 2.95
CA GLN A 9 -7.13 -6.91 1.56
C GLN A 9 -5.95 -7.36 0.71
N GLU A 10 -6.16 -8.43 -0.04
CA GLU A 10 -5.17 -8.95 -0.96
C GLU A 10 -4.75 -7.83 -1.93
N PRO A 11 -3.44 -7.67 -2.19
CA PRO A 11 -2.97 -6.67 -3.13
C PRO A 11 -3.64 -6.94 -4.49
N ARG A 12 -4.21 -5.89 -5.10
CA ARG A 12 -4.80 -5.95 -6.44
C ARG A 12 -4.10 -4.98 -7.36
N CYS A 13 -3.87 -5.42 -8.59
CA CYS A 13 -3.26 -4.59 -9.60
C CYS A 13 -3.94 -4.76 -10.95
N THR A 14 -3.71 -3.78 -11.83
CA THR A 14 -4.21 -3.78 -13.19
C THR A 14 -3.07 -3.46 -14.15
N ALA A 15 -2.89 -4.30 -15.16
CA ALA A 15 -1.90 -4.11 -16.22
C ALA A 15 -2.52 -3.54 -17.49
N PHE A 16 -1.80 -2.63 -18.13
CA PHE A 16 -2.14 -1.98 -19.38
C PHE A 16 -0.98 -2.05 -20.35
N GLU A 17 -1.31 -2.21 -21.63
CA GLU A 17 -0.43 -2.01 -22.76
C GLU A 17 -0.92 -0.76 -23.50
N GLY A 18 -0.17 0.34 -23.44
CA GLY A 18 -0.68 1.64 -23.85
C GLY A 18 -2.00 1.96 -23.14
N THR A 19 -3.10 2.10 -23.88
CA THR A 19 -4.45 2.30 -23.34
C THR A 19 -5.30 1.03 -23.20
N ARG A 20 -4.80 -0.12 -23.67
CA ARG A 20 -5.50 -1.40 -23.63
C ARG A 20 -5.26 -2.08 -22.29
N ARG A 21 -6.32 -2.43 -21.56
CA ARG A 21 -6.20 -3.24 -20.35
C ARG A 21 -5.86 -4.69 -20.70
N ILE A 22 -4.77 -5.22 -20.16
CA ILE A 22 -4.37 -6.64 -20.29
C ILE A 22 -5.17 -7.48 -19.29
N ALA A 23 -5.05 -7.17 -17.99
CA ALA A 23 -5.67 -7.91 -16.90
C ALA A 23 -5.83 -7.05 -15.65
N SER A 24 -6.74 -7.44 -14.75
CA SER A 24 -6.95 -6.82 -13.43
C SER A 24 -7.26 -7.93 -12.42
N GLY A 25 -6.64 -7.89 -11.24
CA GLY A 25 -6.83 -8.92 -10.22
C GLY A 25 -5.64 -9.06 -9.29
N ASP A 26 -5.38 -10.28 -8.84
CA ASP A 26 -4.22 -10.60 -8.03
C ASP A 26 -2.92 -10.50 -8.86
N PRO A 27 -1.76 -10.19 -8.22
CA PRO A 27 -0.51 -9.98 -8.93
C PRO A 27 -0.04 -11.17 -9.75
N ALA A 28 -0.35 -12.40 -9.31
CA ALA A 28 0.07 -13.61 -10.01
C ALA A 28 -0.72 -13.80 -11.32
N THR A 29 -2.03 -13.57 -11.30
CA THR A 29 -2.88 -13.59 -12.50
C THR A 29 -2.50 -12.49 -13.48
N VAL A 30 -2.26 -11.27 -12.99
CA VAL A 30 -1.83 -10.14 -13.83
C VAL A 30 -0.46 -10.42 -14.46
N ALA A 31 0.51 -10.92 -13.68
CA ALA A 31 1.83 -11.25 -14.19
C ALA A 31 1.81 -12.34 -15.27
N ARG A 32 1.00 -13.39 -15.09
CA ARG A 32 0.79 -14.43 -16.12
C ARG A 32 0.27 -13.85 -17.43
N ALA A 33 -0.77 -13.03 -17.35
CA ALA A 33 -1.38 -12.41 -18.53
C ALA A 33 -0.41 -11.45 -19.23
N THR A 34 0.30 -10.62 -18.46
CA THR A 34 1.31 -9.69 -19.00
C THR A 34 2.46 -10.43 -19.66
N LYS A 35 2.98 -11.52 -19.07
CA LYS A 35 4.06 -12.31 -19.68
C LYS A 35 3.65 -12.87 -21.04
N ALA A 36 2.42 -13.37 -21.17
CA ALA A 36 1.89 -13.87 -22.45
C ALA A 36 1.72 -12.76 -23.52
N VAL A 37 1.56 -11.49 -23.11
CA VAL A 37 1.60 -10.34 -24.03
C VAL A 37 3.04 -10.06 -24.46
N LEU A 38 3.97 -9.96 -23.51
CA LEU A 38 5.38 -9.70 -23.79
C LEU A 38 6.03 -10.78 -24.68
N ASP A 39 5.67 -12.05 -24.48
CA ASP A 39 6.19 -13.17 -25.28
C ASP A 39 5.69 -13.18 -26.73
N ARG A 40 4.62 -12.42 -27.04
CA ARG A 40 4.15 -12.24 -28.42
C ARG A 40 4.94 -11.19 -29.20
N GLY A 41 5.87 -10.48 -28.55
CA GLY A 41 6.72 -9.49 -29.20
C GLY A 41 6.01 -8.17 -29.55
N GLU A 42 4.95 -7.81 -28.82
CA GLU A 42 4.34 -6.48 -28.93
C GLU A 42 5.27 -5.45 -28.25
N ASP A 43 5.78 -4.47 -29.02
CA ASP A 43 6.75 -3.45 -28.55
C ASP A 43 6.12 -2.35 -27.66
N ALA A 44 4.83 -2.46 -27.35
CA ALA A 44 4.15 -1.44 -26.57
C ALA A 44 4.53 -1.53 -25.08
N PRO A 45 4.89 -0.41 -24.43
CA PRO A 45 5.26 -0.40 -23.02
C PRO A 45 4.09 -0.85 -22.14
N VAL A 46 4.36 -1.84 -21.28
CA VAL A 46 3.39 -2.36 -20.30
C VAL A 46 3.54 -1.64 -18.96
N LEU A 47 2.43 -1.08 -18.47
CA LEU A 47 2.33 -0.44 -17.17
C LEU A 47 1.43 -1.27 -16.26
N ILE A 48 1.87 -1.49 -15.02
CA ILE A 48 1.09 -2.22 -14.01
C ILE A 48 0.85 -1.29 -12.83
N PHE A 49 -0.40 -1.10 -12.45
CA PHE A 49 -0.79 -0.19 -11.37
C PHE A 49 -1.34 -0.95 -10.17
N ASP A 50 -0.98 -0.54 -8.96
CA ASP A 50 -1.71 -0.91 -7.75
C ASP A 50 -3.09 -0.22 -7.75
N ASP A 51 -4.16 -1.00 -7.64
CA ASP A 51 -5.54 -0.52 -7.83
C ASP A 51 -5.97 0.51 -6.77
N ARG A 52 -5.28 0.55 -5.62
CA ARG A 52 -5.62 1.43 -4.50
C ARG A 52 -4.85 2.74 -4.54
N THR A 53 -3.60 2.69 -4.96
CA THR A 53 -2.66 3.81 -4.85
C THR A 53 -2.29 4.40 -6.21
N SER A 54 -2.62 3.69 -7.30
CA SER A 54 -2.16 3.96 -8.67
C SER A 54 -0.65 4.11 -8.77
N GLN A 55 0.11 3.51 -7.86
CA GLN A 55 1.57 3.40 -7.99
C GLN A 55 1.89 2.36 -9.05
N LEU A 56 2.95 2.61 -9.81
CA LEU A 56 3.48 1.60 -10.72
C LEU A 56 4.09 0.45 -9.92
N VAL A 57 3.75 -0.76 -10.32
CA VAL A 57 4.25 -2.01 -9.76
C VAL A 57 5.25 -2.57 -10.76
N GLU A 58 6.51 -2.65 -10.34
CA GLU A 58 7.55 -3.29 -11.14
C GLU A 58 7.50 -4.81 -10.94
N ILE A 59 7.35 -5.54 -12.05
CA ILE A 59 7.42 -7.01 -12.06
C ILE A 59 8.55 -7.41 -13.00
N ASP A 60 9.48 -8.21 -12.50
CA ASP A 60 10.59 -8.74 -13.31
C ASP A 60 10.10 -9.93 -14.15
N PHE A 61 9.88 -9.68 -15.44
CA PHE A 61 9.40 -10.65 -16.42
C PHE A 61 10.49 -11.56 -17.02
N ARG A 62 11.74 -11.51 -16.54
CA ARG A 62 12.83 -12.33 -17.11
C ARG A 62 12.67 -13.81 -16.77
N GLY A 63 12.71 -14.67 -17.79
CA GLY A 63 12.64 -16.12 -17.67
C GLY A 63 11.27 -16.69 -18.00
N THR A 64 10.96 -17.86 -17.44
CA THR A 64 9.67 -18.53 -17.61
C THR A 64 8.59 -17.88 -16.75
N VAL A 65 7.32 -18.17 -17.03
CA VAL A 65 6.18 -17.73 -16.20
C VAL A 65 6.36 -18.19 -14.74
N ASP A 66 6.86 -19.41 -14.53
CA ASP A 66 7.10 -19.96 -13.20
C ASP A 66 8.20 -19.20 -12.44
N ASP A 67 9.26 -18.76 -13.13
CA ASP A 67 10.31 -17.93 -12.53
C ASP A 67 9.76 -16.59 -12.05
N VAL A 68 8.89 -15.97 -12.85
CA VAL A 68 8.23 -14.69 -12.51
C VAL A 68 7.34 -14.88 -11.28
N LEU A 69 6.50 -15.92 -11.28
CA LEU A 69 5.61 -16.22 -10.16
C LEU A 69 6.39 -16.53 -8.88
N ALA A 70 7.48 -17.32 -8.96
CA ALA A 70 8.31 -17.63 -7.81
C ALA A 70 8.97 -16.39 -7.18
N ARG A 71 9.22 -15.33 -7.97
CA ARG A 71 9.71 -14.04 -7.46
C ARG A 71 8.62 -13.23 -6.77
N LEU A 72 7.39 -13.26 -7.28
CA LEU A 72 6.23 -12.59 -6.66
C LEU A 72 5.86 -13.20 -5.30
N THR A 73 6.00 -14.51 -5.15
CA THR A 73 5.70 -15.21 -3.89
C THR A 73 6.80 -15.01 -2.83
N ARG A 74 7.97 -14.49 -3.21
CA ARG A 74 9.03 -14.11 -2.26
C ARG A 74 8.67 -12.77 -1.62
N PRO A 75 8.32 -12.73 -0.33
CA PRO A 75 8.03 -11.48 0.33
C PRO A 75 9.33 -10.68 0.51
N GLY A 76 9.49 -9.58 -0.23
CA GLY A 76 10.42 -8.51 0.08
C GLY A 76 11.85 -8.66 -0.43
N THR A 77 12.13 -8.05 -1.57
CA THR A 77 13.48 -7.53 -1.92
C THR A 77 13.51 -6.00 -1.82
N ALA A 78 12.82 -5.46 -0.81
CA ALA A 78 13.18 -4.15 -0.27
C ALA A 78 14.11 -4.42 0.91
N PRO A 79 15.26 -3.73 1.04
CA PRO A 79 16.13 -3.89 2.21
C PRO A 79 15.37 -3.39 3.43
N ARG A 80 14.73 -4.31 4.14
CA ARG A 80 14.22 -4.07 5.49
C ARG A 80 15.46 -4.07 6.39
N PRO A 81 15.69 -3.05 7.22
CA PRO A 81 16.72 -3.14 8.25
C PRO A 81 16.44 -4.40 9.06
N GLU A 82 17.43 -5.27 9.20
CA GLU A 82 17.33 -6.52 9.94
C GLU A 82 16.77 -6.24 11.33
N GLU A 83 15.53 -6.67 11.57
CA GLU A 83 14.98 -6.75 12.92
C GLU A 83 15.65 -7.95 13.61
N PRO A 84 16.35 -7.76 14.73
CA PRO A 84 16.91 -8.87 15.48
C PRO A 84 15.77 -9.75 16.02
N ALA A 85 15.91 -11.06 15.85
CA ALA A 85 14.91 -12.06 16.22
C ALA A 85 14.41 -11.89 17.69
N PRO A 86 13.08 -11.93 17.93
CA PRO A 86 12.55 -11.72 19.27
C PRO A 86 12.81 -12.94 20.16
N ARG A 87 13.54 -12.72 21.27
CA ARG A 87 13.59 -13.65 22.40
C ARG A 87 12.18 -13.78 22.99
N ARG A 88 11.62 -14.99 22.96
CA ARG A 88 10.30 -15.31 23.53
C ARG A 88 10.36 -15.26 25.05
N GLY A 89 9.95 -14.15 25.64
CA GLY A 89 9.62 -14.04 27.07
C GLY A 89 8.11 -14.24 27.32
N PRO A 90 7.69 -14.66 28.52
CA PRO A 90 6.31 -15.03 28.80
C PRO A 90 5.38 -13.82 28.96
N GLY A 91 4.19 -13.91 28.35
CA GLY A 91 2.95 -13.55 29.06
C GLY A 91 2.37 -12.13 28.98
N ARG A 92 2.75 -11.26 28.04
CA ARG A 92 1.94 -10.05 27.75
C ARG A 92 1.33 -10.13 26.35
N PRO A 93 -0.01 -10.19 26.20
CA PRO A 93 -0.64 -10.10 24.88
C PRO A 93 -0.17 -8.82 24.20
N LYS A 94 0.44 -8.95 23.02
CA LYS A 94 0.86 -7.81 22.22
C LYS A 94 -0.40 -7.03 21.83
N LEU A 95 -0.60 -5.83 22.37
CA LEU A 95 -1.70 -4.93 21.98
C LEU A 95 -1.60 -4.44 20.52
N GLY A 96 -0.62 -4.90 19.73
CA GLY A 96 -0.40 -4.50 18.34
C GLY A 96 0.04 -3.04 18.15
N VAL A 97 0.45 -2.35 19.23
CA VAL A 97 0.88 -0.95 19.14
C VAL A 97 2.31 -0.88 18.61
N VAL A 98 2.51 -0.09 17.55
CA VAL A 98 3.83 0.25 17.02
C VAL A 98 4.20 1.64 17.52
N SER A 99 5.33 1.77 18.22
CA SER A 99 5.86 3.06 18.65
C SER A 99 6.56 3.76 17.49
N ARG A 100 6.29 5.06 17.34
CA ARG A 100 7.00 5.96 16.41
C ARG A 100 7.25 7.30 17.11
N GLU A 101 8.30 7.98 16.70
CA GLU A 101 8.69 9.28 17.25
C GLU A 101 7.86 10.41 16.62
N ILE A 102 7.46 11.37 17.43
CA ILE A 102 6.79 12.59 17.00
C ILE A 102 7.39 13.79 17.71
N THR A 103 7.48 14.92 17.01
CA THR A 103 7.93 16.19 17.58
C THR A 103 6.73 17.11 17.72
N LEU A 104 6.51 17.63 18.93
CA LEU A 104 5.43 18.55 19.25
C LEU A 104 5.98 19.75 20.04
N LEU A 105 5.23 20.85 20.03
CA LEU A 105 5.56 22.04 20.80
C LEU A 105 5.41 21.77 22.30
N PRO A 106 6.22 22.41 23.18
CA PRO A 106 6.19 22.17 24.63
C PRO A 106 4.78 22.23 25.23
N ARG A 107 4.00 23.27 24.89
CA ARG A 107 2.61 23.41 25.34
C ARG A 107 1.69 22.24 24.99
N HIS A 108 1.96 21.54 23.89
CA HIS A 108 1.17 20.37 23.49
C HIS A 108 1.56 19.15 24.32
N TRP A 109 2.84 19.03 24.68
CA TRP A 109 3.30 18.00 25.62
C TRP A 109 2.72 18.20 27.00
N ASP A 110 2.71 19.45 27.51
CA ASP A 110 2.12 19.77 28.80
C ASP A 110 0.64 19.39 28.85
N TRP A 111 -0.10 19.74 27.79
CA TRP A 111 -1.51 19.36 27.67
C TRP A 111 -1.70 17.84 27.55
N LEU A 112 -0.86 17.15 26.77
CA LEU A 112 -0.93 15.68 26.63
C LEU A 112 -0.62 14.95 27.94
N ALA A 113 0.30 15.48 28.74
CA ALA A 113 0.66 14.95 30.05
C ALA A 113 -0.46 15.13 31.08
N SER A 114 -1.28 16.17 30.93
CA SER A 114 -2.43 16.42 31.82
C SER A 114 -3.66 15.56 31.51
N GLN A 115 -3.64 14.73 30.47
CA GLN A 115 -4.81 13.96 30.05
C GLN A 115 -5.04 12.70 30.91
N PRO A 116 -6.29 12.40 31.30
CA PRO A 116 -6.61 11.14 31.97
C PRO A 116 -6.37 9.95 31.04
N GLY A 117 -5.51 9.02 31.45
CA GLY A 117 -5.07 7.88 30.63
C GLY A 117 -3.81 8.15 29.78
N GLY A 118 -3.21 9.33 29.90
CA GLY A 118 -1.92 9.70 29.32
C GLY A 118 -1.95 10.07 27.84
N ALA A 119 -0.80 10.55 27.36
CA ALA A 119 -0.62 11.10 26.02
C ALA A 119 -1.09 10.14 24.91
N SER A 120 -0.77 8.85 25.00
CA SER A 120 -1.10 7.87 23.96
C SER A 120 -2.61 7.66 23.78
N VAL A 121 -3.40 7.72 24.86
CA VAL A 121 -4.87 7.59 24.77
C VAL A 121 -5.46 8.87 24.18
N ALA A 122 -4.97 10.03 24.61
CA ALA A 122 -5.41 11.32 24.09
C ALA A 122 -5.12 11.47 22.59
N LEU A 123 -3.90 11.14 22.15
CA LEU A 123 -3.54 11.16 20.73
C LEU A 123 -4.43 10.24 19.89
N ARG A 124 -4.73 9.03 20.39
CA ARG A 124 -5.63 8.12 19.68
C ARG A 124 -7.03 8.70 19.51
N LYS A 125 -7.59 9.30 20.56
CA LYS A 125 -8.92 9.97 20.49
C LYS A 125 -8.91 11.13 19.50
N LEU A 126 -7.90 12.00 19.57
CA LEU A 126 -7.74 13.12 18.63
C LEU A 126 -7.65 12.65 17.17
N VAL A 127 -6.91 11.58 16.90
CA VAL A 127 -6.82 10.97 15.56
C VAL A 127 -8.19 10.44 15.11
N GLU A 128 -8.91 9.73 15.97
CA GLU A 128 -10.23 9.20 15.63
C GLU A 128 -11.25 10.31 15.37
N ASP A 129 -11.25 11.37 16.17
CA ASP A 129 -12.14 12.53 15.98
C ASP A 129 -11.80 13.30 14.69
N ALA A 130 -10.51 13.52 14.41
CA ALA A 130 -10.07 14.14 13.17
C ALA A 130 -10.47 13.31 11.94
N ARG A 131 -10.33 11.97 12.01
CA ARG A 131 -10.75 11.06 10.94
C ARG A 131 -12.26 11.09 10.69
N ARG A 132 -13.07 11.28 11.74
CA ARG A 132 -14.53 11.41 11.62
C ARG A 132 -14.93 12.71 10.95
N VAL A 133 -14.29 13.82 11.32
CA VAL A 133 -14.62 15.16 10.81
C VAL A 133 -14.10 15.41 9.40
N SER A 134 -12.91 14.90 9.08
CA SER A 134 -12.24 15.13 7.79
C SER A 134 -12.35 13.96 6.81
N GLY A 135 -12.95 12.85 7.22
CA GLY A 135 -12.95 11.59 6.47
C GLY A 135 -13.37 11.71 5.01
N ASP A 136 -14.45 12.46 4.71
CA ASP A 136 -14.91 12.62 3.32
C ASP A 136 -14.01 13.55 2.51
N ARG A 137 -13.49 14.63 3.10
CA ARG A 137 -12.53 15.52 2.42
C ARG A 137 -11.20 14.83 2.16
N ASP A 138 -10.71 14.06 3.12
CA ASP A 138 -9.50 13.26 2.95
C ASP A 138 -9.70 12.15 1.92
N ARG A 139 -10.85 11.47 1.91
CA ARG A 139 -11.18 10.50 0.85
C ARG A 139 -11.19 11.15 -0.54
N VAL A 140 -11.82 12.31 -0.68
CA VAL A 140 -11.85 13.04 -1.96
C VAL A 140 -10.44 13.45 -2.38
N ARG A 141 -9.62 13.95 -1.45
CA ARG A 141 -8.22 14.31 -1.73
C ARG A 141 -7.41 13.10 -2.19
N VAL A 142 -7.47 12.00 -1.45
CA VAL A 142 -6.77 10.76 -1.79
C VAL A 142 -7.26 10.21 -3.13
N ALA A 143 -8.56 10.19 -3.38
CA ALA A 143 -9.10 9.74 -4.67
C ALA A 143 -8.59 10.60 -5.84
N ARG A 144 -8.53 11.93 -5.66
CA ARG A 144 -7.96 12.84 -6.66
C ARG A 144 -6.48 12.58 -6.91
N GLU A 145 -5.69 12.38 -5.86
CA GLU A 145 -4.25 12.07 -5.99
C GLU A 145 -4.02 10.75 -6.72
N VAL A 146 -4.82 9.71 -6.41
CA VAL A 146 -4.78 8.41 -7.07
C VAL A 146 -5.14 8.55 -8.56
N THR A 147 -6.25 9.22 -8.88
CA THR A 147 -6.65 9.49 -10.26
C THR A 147 -5.61 10.29 -11.03
N TYR A 148 -5.08 11.36 -10.41
CA TYR A 148 -4.05 12.20 -11.04
C TYR A 148 -2.79 11.39 -11.36
N ARG A 149 -2.32 10.57 -10.42
CA ARG A 149 -1.15 9.71 -10.63
C ARG A 149 -1.35 8.73 -11.78
N PHE A 150 -2.52 8.10 -11.84
CA PHE A 150 -2.87 7.21 -12.94
C PHE A 150 -2.87 7.94 -14.30
N LEU A 151 -3.59 9.06 -14.39
CA LEU A 151 -3.70 9.83 -15.63
C LEU A 151 -2.34 10.36 -16.10
N PHE A 152 -1.51 10.85 -15.17
CA PHE A 152 -0.17 11.33 -15.48
C PHE A 152 0.73 10.23 -16.05
N ALA A 153 0.73 9.05 -15.42
CA ALA A 153 1.52 7.91 -15.89
C ALA A 153 1.04 7.38 -17.25
N MET A 154 -0.28 7.30 -17.46
CA MET A 154 -0.86 6.88 -18.74
C MET A 154 -0.58 7.89 -19.85
N ALA A 155 -0.71 9.19 -19.57
CA ALA A 155 -0.50 10.24 -20.56
C ALA A 155 0.97 10.41 -20.95
N GLY A 156 1.91 10.23 -20.02
CA GLY A 156 3.34 10.24 -20.33
C GLY A 156 3.83 9.04 -21.13
N ASN A 157 2.99 8.01 -21.30
CA ASN A 157 3.27 6.79 -22.05
C ASN A 157 2.47 6.71 -23.37
N LEU A 158 1.81 7.81 -23.76
CA LEU A 158 1.24 8.00 -25.09
C LEU A 158 2.35 8.52 -26.02
N PRO A 159 2.47 7.99 -27.26
CA PRO A 159 3.43 8.46 -28.24
C PRO A 159 3.18 9.91 -28.69
#